data_AF-A0A9D8MRP7-F1
#
_entry.id   AF-A0A9D8MRP7-F1
#
_cell.length_a   1.000
_cell.length_b   1.000
_cell.length_c   1.000
_cell.angle_alpha   90.00
_cell.angle_beta   90.00
_cell.angle_gamma   90.00
#
_symmetry.space_group_name_H-M   'P 1'
#
loop_
_entity.id
_entity.type
_entity.pdbx_description
1 polymer ?
#
loop_
_entity_poly.entity_id
_entity_poly.type
_entity_poly.pdbx_seq_one_letter_code
_entity_poly.pdbx_strand_id
1 'polypeptide(L)'
;MSKIAAFGRVFLVCACLAGVFALSACGKPQPPPVPSFRSEALLEILRLMDMKDYRAALPKIERYQELDETNAFLGELRNIAVSNMVLSEAGKLASSGDLEGAVRRIDEAMAKYGNLSGLVKGREQCTTVLEIRNRIRALRRPCTGAVMADLSRKLLADGQRTGDQSIVDFARQKLSNSVIMRKLEYDYAGFLIYADARDEFDAGNLSVAMPLYALLAAEGNFPFEVARLTENDLYTFHGPEEGKGTKKQ
;
A
#
# COMPACT_ATOMS: atom_id res chain seq x y z
N MET A 1 -36.86 24.23 -107.06
CA MET A 1 -37.59 22.99 -106.69
C MET A 1 -37.69 22.96 -105.17
N SER A 2 -38.78 23.52 -104.62
CA SER A 2 -39.89 22.80 -103.94
C SER A 2 -39.61 22.61 -102.43
N LYS A 3 -39.98 23.57 -101.56
CA LYS A 3 -41.26 23.69 -100.79
C LYS A 3 -41.43 22.54 -99.77
N ILE A 4 -41.57 22.81 -98.45
CA ILE A 4 -42.82 23.11 -97.69
C ILE A 4 -42.36 23.61 -96.29
N ALA A 5 -42.60 24.85 -95.81
CA ALA A 5 -43.84 25.55 -95.41
C ALA A 5 -44.55 24.94 -94.17
N ALA A 6 -44.41 25.60 -93.01
CA ALA A 6 -45.50 26.28 -92.27
C ALA A 6 -46.00 25.43 -91.09
N PHE A 7 -46.17 25.94 -89.86
CA PHE A 7 -47.29 26.69 -89.28
C PHE A 7 -46.98 26.69 -87.76
N GLY A 8 -47.18 27.67 -86.89
CA GLY A 8 -48.16 28.73 -86.80
C GLY A 8 -48.32 29.04 -85.30
N ARG A 9 -48.26 30.32 -84.94
CA ARG A 9 -48.53 30.90 -83.60
C ARG A 9 -49.99 30.67 -83.20
N VAL A 10 -50.27 30.19 -81.99
CA VAL A 10 -51.60 30.25 -81.34
C VAL A 10 -51.44 30.25 -79.79
N PHE A 11 -51.85 31.35 -79.14
CA PHE A 11 -52.23 31.55 -77.71
C PHE A 11 -51.12 31.41 -76.63
N LEU A 12 -50.81 32.32 -75.70
CA LEU A 12 -51.43 33.51 -75.08
C LEU A 12 -52.95 33.45 -74.84
N VAL A 13 -53.35 33.23 -73.58
CA VAL A 13 -54.49 33.80 -72.80
C VAL A 13 -55.00 32.78 -71.75
N CYS A 14 -55.36 33.30 -70.55
CA CYS A 14 -55.79 32.67 -69.28
C CYS A 14 -54.61 32.41 -68.29
N ALA A 15 -54.14 33.32 -67.44
CA ALA A 15 -54.79 34.38 -66.66
C ALA A 15 -55.95 33.89 -65.78
N CYS A 16 -55.65 33.81 -64.47
CA CYS A 16 -56.53 34.10 -63.33
C CYS A 16 -57.78 33.24 -63.16
N LEU A 17 -57.73 32.24 -62.26
CA LEU A 17 -58.78 31.90 -61.28
C LEU A 17 -58.39 30.64 -60.47
N ALA A 18 -57.56 30.84 -59.45
CA ALA A 18 -57.55 30.01 -58.25
C ALA A 18 -56.95 30.83 -57.10
N GLY A 19 -57.64 31.92 -56.77
CA GLY A 19 -57.41 32.62 -55.52
C GLY A 19 -58.00 31.83 -54.36
N VAL A 20 -57.33 31.97 -53.22
CA VAL A 20 -57.90 31.87 -51.88
C VAL A 20 -58.24 30.45 -51.39
N PHE A 21 -57.24 29.77 -50.84
CA PHE A 21 -57.41 29.02 -49.60
C PHE A 21 -56.30 29.41 -48.60
N ALA A 22 -56.74 30.14 -47.57
CA ALA A 22 -56.28 30.15 -46.17
C ALA A 22 -54.78 29.89 -45.91
N LEU A 23 -54.00 30.89 -45.48
CA LEU A 23 -53.85 31.29 -44.06
C LEU A 23 -53.90 30.09 -43.10
N SER A 24 -52.75 29.83 -42.45
CA SER A 24 -52.52 29.06 -41.20
C SER A 24 -51.61 27.84 -41.36
N ALA A 25 -50.34 28.05 -41.68
CA ALA A 25 -49.27 27.11 -41.33
C ALA A 25 -48.41 27.73 -40.22
N CYS A 26 -48.93 27.61 -39.00
CA CYS A 26 -48.25 27.95 -37.75
C CYS A 26 -47.10 26.94 -37.52
N GLY A 27 -45.95 27.18 -38.15
CA GLY A 27 -44.70 26.49 -37.86
C GLY A 27 -44.14 27.04 -36.56
N LYS A 28 -44.23 26.24 -35.49
CA LYS A 28 -43.97 26.53 -34.08
C LYS A 28 -42.88 27.58 -33.82
N PRO A 29 -43.06 28.48 -32.83
CA PRO A 29 -41.96 29.30 -32.35
C PRO A 29 -40.79 28.37 -31.99
N GLN A 30 -39.62 28.65 -32.55
CA GLN A 30 -38.37 28.08 -32.05
C GLN A 30 -38.38 28.34 -30.54
N PRO A 31 -38.25 27.31 -29.68
CA PRO A 31 -38.18 27.57 -28.26
C PRO A 31 -37.07 28.61 -28.06
N PRO A 32 -37.32 29.69 -27.29
CA PRO A 32 -36.27 30.66 -27.01
C PRO A 32 -35.03 29.87 -26.58
N PRO A 33 -33.82 30.24 -27.04
CA PRO A 33 -32.61 29.48 -26.72
C PRO A 33 -32.63 29.21 -25.23
N VAL A 34 -32.72 27.91 -24.88
CA VAL A 34 -32.78 27.46 -23.49
C VAL A 34 -31.65 28.19 -22.78
N PRO A 35 -31.89 28.92 -21.68
CA PRO A 35 -30.90 29.83 -21.10
C PRO A 35 -29.59 29.07 -20.89
N SER A 36 -28.64 29.30 -21.81
CA SER A 36 -27.59 28.34 -22.13
C SER A 36 -26.44 28.36 -21.14
N PHE A 37 -26.41 29.38 -20.29
CA PHE A 37 -25.35 29.57 -19.32
C PHE A 37 -25.18 28.36 -18.39
N ARG A 38 -26.29 27.75 -17.94
CA ARG A 38 -26.24 26.59 -17.03
C ARG A 38 -25.75 25.32 -17.74
N SER A 39 -26.18 25.08 -18.98
CA SER A 39 -25.77 23.90 -19.75
C SER A 39 -24.34 24.02 -20.27
N GLU A 40 -23.93 25.18 -20.77
CA GLU A 40 -22.57 25.43 -21.27
C GLU A 40 -21.52 25.28 -20.16
N ALA A 41 -21.78 25.81 -18.97
CA ALA A 41 -20.83 25.70 -17.88
C ALA A 41 -20.77 24.29 -17.28
N LEU A 42 -21.90 23.55 -17.26
CA LEU A 42 -21.88 22.14 -16.91
C LEU A 42 -21.02 21.34 -17.90
N LEU A 43 -21.17 21.61 -19.21
CA LEU A 43 -20.35 21.00 -20.24
C LEU A 43 -18.86 21.38 -20.09
N GLU A 44 -18.56 22.62 -19.69
CA GLU A 44 -17.19 23.04 -19.39
C GLU A 44 -16.60 22.26 -18.21
N ILE A 45 -17.36 22.10 -17.12
CA ILE A 45 -16.96 21.28 -15.96
C ILE A 45 -16.67 19.84 -16.41
N LEU A 46 -17.58 19.23 -17.18
CA LEU A 46 -17.41 17.87 -17.66
C LEU A 46 -16.18 17.72 -18.56
N ARG A 47 -15.89 18.71 -19.42
CA ARG A 47 -14.66 18.73 -20.22
C ARG A 47 -13.40 18.80 -19.36
N LEU A 48 -13.38 19.66 -18.34
CA LEU A 48 -12.24 19.76 -17.42
C LEU A 48 -12.02 18.44 -16.64
N MET A 49 -13.11 17.81 -16.21
CA MET A 49 -13.07 16.50 -15.56
C MET A 49 -12.52 15.41 -16.48
N ASP A 50 -12.93 15.39 -17.76
CA ASP A 50 -12.45 14.45 -18.78
C ASP A 50 -10.95 14.65 -19.08
N MET A 51 -10.51 15.91 -19.15
CA MET A 51 -9.09 16.27 -19.26
C MET A 51 -8.29 16.02 -17.97
N LYS A 52 -8.93 15.56 -16.90
CA LYS A 52 -8.34 15.35 -15.56
C LYS A 52 -7.76 16.62 -14.94
N ASP A 53 -8.21 17.79 -15.39
CA ASP A 53 -7.85 19.08 -14.80
C ASP A 53 -8.79 19.41 -13.64
N TYR A 54 -8.65 18.62 -12.56
CA TYR A 54 -9.48 18.76 -11.37
C TYR A 54 -9.26 20.09 -10.64
N ARG A 55 -8.07 20.69 -10.78
CA ARG A 55 -7.76 22.01 -10.18
C ARG A 55 -8.57 23.12 -10.83
N ALA A 56 -8.73 23.08 -12.16
CA ALA A 56 -9.60 24.02 -12.87
C ALA A 56 -11.09 23.69 -12.70
N ALA A 57 -11.46 22.41 -12.58
CA ALA A 57 -12.85 21.97 -12.44
C ALA A 57 -13.47 22.34 -11.08
N LEU A 58 -12.73 22.16 -9.98
CA LEU A 58 -13.27 22.29 -8.62
C LEU A 58 -13.91 23.65 -8.31
N PRO A 59 -13.25 24.82 -8.56
CA PRO A 59 -13.85 26.12 -8.29
C PRO A 59 -15.14 26.36 -9.09
N LYS A 60 -15.23 25.79 -10.31
CA LYS A 60 -16.43 25.87 -11.14
C LYS A 60 -17.56 25.01 -10.57
N ILE A 61 -17.24 23.80 -10.11
CA ILE A 61 -18.23 22.93 -9.44
C ILE A 61 -18.76 23.59 -8.17
N GLU A 62 -17.89 24.11 -7.30
CA GLU A 62 -18.26 24.78 -6.05
C GLU A 62 -19.17 25.98 -6.31
N ARG A 63 -18.79 26.85 -7.27
CA ARG A 63 -19.65 27.98 -7.69
C ARG A 63 -21.01 27.53 -8.22
N TYR A 64 -21.06 26.43 -8.96
CA TYR A 64 -22.33 25.91 -9.48
C TYR A 64 -23.22 25.31 -8.39
N GLN A 65 -22.63 24.71 -7.36
CA GLN A 65 -23.37 24.24 -6.19
C GLN A 65 -23.99 25.38 -5.39
N GLU A 66 -23.27 26.50 -5.23
CA GLU A 66 -23.81 27.70 -4.56
C GLU A 66 -25.04 28.26 -5.29
N LEU A 67 -25.12 28.10 -6.61
CA LEU A 67 -26.25 28.55 -7.41
C LEU A 67 -27.43 27.55 -7.41
N ASP A 68 -27.18 26.28 -7.11
CA ASP A 68 -28.18 25.21 -7.10
C ASP A 68 -27.82 24.14 -6.05
N GLU A 69 -28.07 24.47 -4.79
CA GLU A 69 -27.74 23.62 -3.64
C GLU A 69 -28.50 22.29 -3.63
N THR A 70 -29.64 22.22 -4.33
CA THR A 70 -30.47 21.01 -4.42
C THR A 70 -29.91 19.96 -5.38
N ASN A 71 -28.89 20.32 -6.16
CA ASN A 71 -28.34 19.48 -7.19
C ASN A 71 -27.34 18.44 -6.64
N ALA A 72 -27.87 17.26 -6.30
CA ALA A 72 -27.07 16.14 -5.79
C ALA A 72 -25.93 15.72 -6.76
N PHE A 73 -26.13 15.85 -8.08
CA PHE A 73 -25.13 15.49 -9.08
C PHE A 73 -23.85 16.32 -8.94
N LEU A 74 -23.97 17.63 -8.69
CA LEU A 74 -22.80 18.48 -8.45
C LEU A 74 -22.08 18.09 -7.15
N GLY A 75 -22.83 17.65 -6.14
CA GLY A 75 -22.33 17.03 -4.90
C GLY A 75 -21.37 15.88 -5.16
N GLU A 76 -21.84 14.89 -5.92
CA GLU A 76 -21.07 13.72 -6.28
C GLU A 76 -19.87 14.08 -7.17
N LEU A 77 -20.08 14.96 -8.15
CA LEU A 77 -19.03 15.39 -9.06
C LEU A 77 -17.89 16.10 -8.32
N ARG A 78 -18.20 16.95 -7.33
CA ARG A 78 -17.22 17.55 -6.44
C ARG A 78 -16.44 16.49 -5.68
N ASN A 79 -17.12 15.52 -5.09
CA ASN A 79 -16.47 14.47 -4.29
C ASN A 79 -15.51 13.62 -5.15
N ILE A 80 -15.88 13.34 -6.40
CA ILE A 80 -15.02 12.65 -7.38
C ILE A 80 -13.81 13.53 -7.74
N ALA A 81 -14.04 14.81 -8.06
CA ALA A 81 -12.98 15.74 -8.44
C ALA A 81 -11.95 15.93 -7.32
N VAL A 82 -12.41 16.13 -6.07
CA VAL A 82 -11.55 16.22 -4.88
C VAL A 82 -10.74 14.93 -4.72
N SER A 83 -11.40 13.77 -4.75
CA SER A 83 -10.72 12.48 -4.57
C SER A 83 -9.62 12.30 -5.62
N ASN A 84 -9.92 12.51 -6.89
CA ASN A 84 -8.93 12.32 -7.96
C ASN A 84 -7.78 13.33 -7.90
N MET A 85 -8.05 14.59 -7.57
CA MET A 85 -7.01 15.60 -7.38
C MET A 85 -6.05 15.19 -6.27
N VAL A 86 -6.58 14.83 -5.09
CA VAL A 86 -5.79 14.48 -3.92
C VAL A 86 -5.00 13.18 -4.17
N LEU A 87 -5.62 12.17 -4.76
CA LEU A 87 -4.94 10.91 -5.08
C LEU A 87 -3.84 11.09 -6.14
N SER A 88 -4.02 12.01 -7.09
CA SER A 88 -2.96 12.38 -8.04
C SER A 88 -1.76 13.04 -7.34
N GLU A 89 -2.02 13.94 -6.39
CA GLU A 89 -0.96 14.58 -5.60
C GLU A 89 -0.25 13.59 -4.66
N ALA A 90 -1.01 12.74 -3.96
CA ALA A 90 -0.47 11.68 -3.14
C ALA A 90 0.35 10.67 -3.98
N GLY A 91 -0.12 10.33 -5.18
CA GLY A 91 0.60 9.48 -6.12
C GLY A 91 1.94 10.07 -6.56
N LYS A 92 2.01 11.39 -6.76
CA LYS A 92 3.29 12.09 -7.06
C LYS A 92 4.26 12.00 -5.89
N LEU A 93 3.79 12.24 -4.66
CA LEU A 93 4.60 12.13 -3.44
C LEU A 93 5.10 10.69 -3.24
N ALA A 94 4.22 9.70 -3.43
CA ALA A 94 4.59 8.30 -3.36
C ALA A 94 5.64 7.92 -4.42
N SER A 95 5.50 8.43 -5.65
CA SER A 95 6.45 8.20 -6.74
C SER A 95 7.81 8.85 -6.48
N SER A 96 7.86 9.98 -5.76
CA SER A 96 9.11 10.59 -5.29
C SER A 96 9.69 9.93 -4.03
N GLY A 97 9.06 8.87 -3.52
CA GLY A 97 9.49 8.13 -2.34
C GLY A 97 8.96 8.66 -0.99
N ASP A 98 8.21 9.76 -1.00
CA ASP A 98 7.61 10.38 0.18
C ASP A 98 6.22 9.77 0.47
N LEU A 99 6.22 8.52 0.94
CA LEU A 99 4.99 7.79 1.30
C LEU A 99 4.30 8.40 2.53
N GLU A 100 5.07 8.89 3.50
CA GLU A 100 4.54 9.61 4.66
C GLU A 100 3.82 10.90 4.25
N GLY A 101 4.43 11.68 3.35
CA GLY A 101 3.80 12.86 2.77
C GLY A 101 2.54 12.51 1.98
N ALA A 102 2.53 11.40 1.24
CA ALA A 102 1.34 10.93 0.52
C ALA A 102 0.18 10.63 1.47
N VAL A 103 0.42 9.90 2.57
CA VAL A 103 -0.61 9.62 3.60
C VAL A 103 -1.08 10.91 4.26
N ARG A 104 -0.16 11.78 4.68
CA ARG A 104 -0.49 13.07 5.30
C ARG A 104 -1.35 13.93 4.37
N ARG A 105 -1.04 13.97 3.07
CA ARG A 105 -1.81 14.73 2.08
C ARG A 105 -3.26 14.25 1.96
N ILE A 106 -3.48 12.94 2.08
CA ILE A 106 -4.82 12.35 2.09
C ILE A 106 -5.53 12.65 3.42
N ASP A 107 -4.83 12.55 4.55
CA ASP A 107 -5.38 12.86 5.88
C ASP A 107 -5.83 14.34 5.97
N GLU A 108 -5.04 15.26 5.46
CA GLU A 108 -5.40 16.69 5.35
C GLU A 108 -6.66 16.90 4.49
N ALA A 109 -6.80 16.14 3.40
CA ALA A 109 -7.99 16.21 2.56
C ALA A 109 -9.22 15.63 3.27
N MET A 110 -9.08 14.53 4.00
CA MET A 110 -10.17 13.93 4.77
C MET A 110 -10.62 14.85 5.91
N ALA A 111 -9.70 15.57 6.55
CA ALA A 111 -10.04 16.58 7.54
C ALA A 111 -10.83 17.76 6.95
N LYS A 112 -10.52 18.14 5.70
CA LYS A 112 -11.18 19.27 5.02
C LYS A 112 -12.51 18.91 4.35
N TYR A 113 -12.57 17.76 3.69
CA TYR A 113 -13.70 17.37 2.81
C TYR A 113 -14.51 16.17 3.35
N GLY A 114 -14.12 15.63 4.50
CA GLY A 114 -14.74 14.45 5.10
C GLY A 114 -14.23 13.12 4.52
N ASN A 115 -14.80 12.03 5.01
CA ASN A 115 -14.39 10.67 4.67
C ASN A 115 -14.99 10.22 3.34
N LEU A 116 -14.49 10.78 2.24
CA LEU A 116 -14.86 10.34 0.89
C LEU A 116 -14.32 8.93 0.64
N SER A 117 -15.15 8.05 0.06
CA SER A 117 -14.79 6.63 -0.15
C SER A 117 -13.50 6.45 -0.97
N GLY A 118 -13.26 7.31 -1.96
CA GLY A 118 -12.02 7.34 -2.73
C GLY A 118 -10.79 7.68 -1.89
N LEU A 119 -10.90 8.66 -0.99
CA LEU A 119 -9.82 9.04 -0.08
C LEU A 119 -9.52 7.95 0.95
N VAL A 120 -10.56 7.33 1.52
CA VAL A 120 -10.40 6.23 2.48
C VAL A 120 -9.65 5.05 1.84
N LYS A 121 -10.06 4.63 0.64
CA LYS A 121 -9.39 3.56 -0.10
C LYS A 121 -7.95 3.93 -0.47
N GLY A 122 -7.73 5.15 -0.95
CA GLY A 122 -6.37 5.62 -1.27
C GLY A 122 -5.45 5.69 -0.06
N ARG A 123 -5.98 6.12 1.09
CA ARG A 123 -5.25 6.14 2.37
C ARG A 123 -4.83 4.73 2.76
N GLU A 124 -5.73 3.76 2.69
CA GLU A 124 -5.45 2.36 3.01
C GLU A 124 -4.36 1.79 2.10
N GLN A 125 -4.42 2.09 0.80
CA GLN A 125 -3.41 1.69 -0.17
C GLN A 125 -2.03 2.32 0.15
N CYS A 126 -1.96 3.63 0.36
CA CYS A 126 -0.71 4.30 0.73
C CYS A 126 -0.13 3.77 2.05
N THR A 127 -0.99 3.50 3.03
CA THR A 127 -0.60 2.94 4.32
C THR A 127 -0.04 1.53 4.16
N THR A 128 -0.68 0.68 3.36
CA THR A 128 -0.19 -0.66 3.03
C THR A 128 1.23 -0.60 2.45
N VAL A 129 1.46 0.27 1.46
CA VAL A 129 2.78 0.41 0.82
C VAL A 129 3.84 0.90 1.82
N LEU A 130 3.46 1.85 2.68
CA LEU A 130 4.32 2.36 3.75
C LEU A 130 4.72 1.25 4.74
N GLU A 131 3.77 0.44 5.17
CA GLU A 131 4.01 -0.70 6.07
C GLU A 131 4.94 -1.73 5.43
N ILE A 132 4.70 -2.12 4.18
CA ILE A 132 5.56 -3.04 3.42
C ILE A 132 6.99 -2.51 3.38
N ARG A 133 7.18 -1.23 3.02
CA ARG A 133 8.50 -0.58 2.98
C ARG A 133 9.18 -0.62 4.35
N ASN A 134 8.44 -0.35 5.42
CA ASN A 134 8.98 -0.35 6.78
C ASN A 134 9.38 -1.77 7.22
N ARG A 135 8.61 -2.81 6.87
CA ARG A 135 8.98 -4.22 7.11
C ARG A 135 10.25 -4.60 6.36
N ILE A 136 10.36 -4.22 5.08
CA ILE A 136 11.56 -4.47 4.28
C ILE A 136 12.78 -3.79 4.90
N ARG A 137 12.66 -2.52 5.33
CA ARG A 137 13.74 -1.82 6.03
C ARG A 137 14.13 -2.50 7.33
N ALA A 138 13.16 -2.97 8.13
CA ALA A 138 13.44 -3.69 9.36
C ALA A 138 14.19 -5.01 9.10
N LEU A 139 13.80 -5.77 8.06
CA LEU A 139 14.47 -7.02 7.65
C LEU A 139 15.87 -6.83 7.03
N ARG A 140 16.23 -5.59 6.67
CA ARG A 140 17.58 -5.24 6.22
C ARG A 140 18.52 -4.92 7.39
N ARG A 141 17.98 -4.62 8.58
CA ARG A 141 18.77 -4.39 9.79
C ARG A 141 19.03 -5.71 10.52
N PRO A 142 20.10 -5.78 11.34
CA PRO A 142 20.27 -6.89 12.27
C PRO A 142 19.03 -6.98 13.16
N CYS A 143 18.45 -8.18 13.22
CA CYS A 143 17.31 -8.50 14.06
C CYS A 143 17.41 -9.96 14.48
N THR A 144 16.74 -10.31 15.58
CA THR A 144 16.74 -11.70 16.03
C THR A 144 16.00 -12.59 15.04
N GLY A 145 16.33 -13.88 15.05
CA GLY A 145 15.65 -14.85 14.20
C GLY A 145 14.14 -14.89 14.44
N ALA A 146 13.68 -14.68 15.69
CA ALA A 146 12.26 -14.58 16.00
C ALA A 146 11.58 -13.36 15.32
N VAL A 147 12.18 -12.16 15.44
CA VAL A 147 11.66 -10.94 14.80
C VAL A 147 11.69 -11.06 13.28
N MET A 148 12.76 -11.64 12.74
CA MET A 148 12.89 -11.90 11.30
C MET A 148 11.76 -12.80 10.80
N ALA A 149 11.44 -13.88 11.51
CA ALA A 149 10.36 -14.79 11.15
C ALA A 149 8.99 -14.09 11.14
N ASP A 150 8.69 -13.29 12.16
CA ASP A 150 7.41 -12.57 12.27
C ASP A 150 7.23 -11.53 11.16
N LEU A 151 8.25 -10.72 10.91
CA LEU A 151 8.23 -9.73 9.83
C LEU A 151 8.12 -10.39 8.47
N SER A 152 8.84 -11.50 8.24
CA SER A 152 8.81 -12.23 6.97
C SER A 152 7.44 -12.87 6.71
N ARG A 153 6.78 -13.42 7.73
CA ARG A 153 5.41 -13.96 7.60
C ARG A 153 4.39 -12.90 7.22
N LYS A 154 4.45 -11.74 7.86
CA LYS A 154 3.57 -10.60 7.52
C LYS A 154 3.84 -10.11 6.09
N LEU A 155 5.11 -9.99 5.72
CA LEU A 155 5.50 -9.58 4.37
C LEU A 155 5.10 -10.59 3.30
N LEU A 156 5.13 -11.89 3.62
CA LEU A 156 4.63 -12.95 2.73
C LEU A 156 3.14 -12.80 2.45
N ALA A 157 2.34 -12.55 3.48
CA ALA A 157 0.90 -12.29 3.33
C ALA A 157 0.63 -11.01 2.50
N ASP A 158 1.43 -9.96 2.71
CA ASP A 158 1.35 -8.74 1.90
C ASP A 158 1.71 -8.99 0.42
N GLY A 159 2.77 -9.76 0.16
CA GLY A 159 3.18 -10.17 -1.19
C GLY A 159 2.11 -11.01 -1.90
N GLN A 160 1.48 -11.95 -1.19
CA GLN A 160 0.38 -12.77 -1.72
C GLN A 160 -0.86 -11.93 -2.04
N ARG A 161 -1.21 -10.98 -1.17
CA ARG A 161 -2.35 -10.07 -1.37
C ARG A 161 -2.14 -9.14 -2.56
N THR A 162 -0.90 -8.66 -2.76
CA THR A 162 -0.55 -7.75 -3.86
C THR A 162 -0.26 -8.48 -5.17
N GLY A 163 -0.01 -9.78 -5.13
CA GLY A 163 0.41 -10.58 -6.29
C GLY A 163 1.87 -10.32 -6.71
N ASP A 164 2.67 -9.67 -5.86
CA ASP A 164 4.06 -9.35 -6.17
C ASP A 164 4.99 -10.52 -5.78
N GLN A 165 5.44 -11.26 -6.79
CA GLN A 165 6.32 -12.41 -6.60
C GLN A 165 7.67 -12.03 -6.00
N SER A 166 8.19 -10.83 -6.27
CA SER A 166 9.48 -10.39 -5.72
C SER A 166 9.43 -10.21 -4.20
N ILE A 167 8.31 -9.71 -3.68
CA ILE A 167 8.05 -9.59 -2.25
C ILE A 167 7.92 -10.98 -1.62
N VAL A 168 7.21 -11.89 -2.29
CA VAL A 168 7.03 -13.29 -1.85
C VAL A 168 8.38 -14.01 -1.75
N ASP A 169 9.22 -13.91 -2.77
CA ASP A 169 10.52 -14.57 -2.81
C ASP A 169 11.48 -13.99 -1.75
N PHE A 170 11.51 -12.66 -1.62
CA PHE A 170 12.29 -12.01 -0.55
C PHE A 170 11.83 -12.45 0.84
N ALA A 171 10.53 -12.51 1.09
CA ALA A 171 9.97 -12.94 2.36
C ALA A 171 10.30 -14.41 2.67
N ARG A 172 10.22 -15.30 1.68
CA ARG A 172 10.60 -16.72 1.83
C ARG A 172 12.09 -16.88 2.15
N GLN A 173 12.95 -16.14 1.45
CA GLN A 173 14.38 -16.16 1.72
C GLN A 173 14.67 -15.72 3.17
N LYS A 174 14.06 -14.61 3.61
CA LYS A 174 14.23 -14.12 4.98
C LYS A 174 13.67 -15.07 6.03
N LEU A 175 12.56 -15.75 5.74
CA LEU A 175 12.02 -16.78 6.60
C LEU A 175 12.98 -17.98 6.73
N SER A 176 13.58 -18.42 5.63
CA SER A 176 14.61 -19.47 5.68
C SER A 176 15.82 -19.04 6.51
N ASN A 177 16.32 -17.83 6.31
CA ASN A 177 17.43 -17.28 7.09
C ASN A 177 17.10 -17.19 8.58
N SER A 178 15.84 -16.91 8.93
CA SER A 178 15.41 -16.82 10.31
C SER A 178 15.57 -18.14 11.07
N VAL A 179 15.36 -19.28 10.41
CA VAL A 179 15.56 -20.61 11.04
C VAL A 179 17.03 -20.83 11.37
N ILE A 180 17.91 -20.51 10.41
CA ILE A 180 19.37 -20.59 10.60
C ILE A 180 19.79 -19.66 11.74
N MET A 181 19.27 -18.43 11.75
CA MET A 181 19.63 -17.45 12.77
C MET A 181 19.17 -17.85 14.16
N ARG A 182 17.96 -18.42 14.31
CA ARG A 182 17.49 -18.95 15.60
C ARG A 182 18.34 -20.10 16.09
N LYS A 183 18.79 -20.97 15.18
CA LYS A 183 19.72 -22.05 15.54
C LYS A 183 21.05 -21.47 16.02
N LEU A 184 21.63 -20.51 15.30
CA LEU A 184 22.88 -19.86 15.72
C LEU A 184 22.73 -19.13 17.06
N GLU A 185 21.61 -18.45 17.28
CA GLU A 185 21.30 -17.79 18.57
C GLU A 185 21.23 -18.81 19.71
N TYR A 186 20.62 -19.96 19.46
CA TYR A 186 20.50 -21.06 20.41
C TYR A 186 21.86 -21.72 20.71
N ASP A 187 22.64 -22.03 19.67
CA ASP A 187 23.96 -22.63 19.79
C ASP A 187 24.92 -21.66 20.55
N TYR A 188 24.83 -20.36 20.25
CA TYR A 188 25.63 -19.33 20.92
C TYR A 188 25.24 -19.16 22.39
N ALA A 189 23.94 -19.19 22.71
CA ALA A 189 23.47 -19.16 24.09
C ALA A 189 23.97 -20.38 24.87
N GLY A 190 23.92 -21.58 24.27
CA GLY A 190 24.48 -22.79 24.87
C GLY A 190 25.98 -22.68 25.16
N PHE A 191 26.75 -22.13 24.22
CA PHE A 191 28.18 -21.89 24.41
C PHE A 191 28.47 -20.93 25.57
N LEU A 192 27.73 -19.83 25.69
CA LEU A 192 27.91 -18.88 26.78
C LEU A 192 27.58 -19.52 28.14
N ILE A 193 26.45 -20.22 28.23
CA ILE A 193 26.07 -20.93 29.47
C ILE A 193 27.13 -21.96 29.85
N TYR A 194 27.72 -22.66 28.87
CA TYR A 194 28.80 -23.62 29.12
C TYR A 194 30.07 -22.94 29.63
N ALA A 195 30.47 -21.82 29.03
CA ALA A 195 31.63 -21.05 29.47
C ALA A 195 31.43 -20.55 30.91
N ASP A 196 30.27 -19.97 31.22
CA ASP A 196 29.92 -19.51 32.57
C ASP A 196 29.91 -20.67 33.58
N ALA A 197 29.32 -21.82 33.21
CA ALA A 197 29.31 -23.00 34.08
C ALA A 197 30.72 -23.51 34.39
N ARG A 198 31.62 -23.47 33.40
CA ARG A 198 33.01 -23.88 33.56
C ARG A 198 33.79 -22.92 34.45
N ASP A 199 33.65 -21.61 34.23
CA ASP A 199 34.32 -20.61 35.04
C ASP A 199 33.90 -20.70 36.53
N GLU A 200 32.61 -20.93 36.79
CA GLU A 200 32.09 -21.16 38.15
C GLU A 200 32.56 -22.49 38.75
N PHE A 201 32.68 -23.54 37.94
CA PHE A 201 33.23 -24.83 38.38
C PHE A 201 34.71 -24.69 38.78
N ASP A 202 35.51 -24.05 37.93
CA ASP A 202 36.94 -23.80 38.16
C ASP A 202 37.16 -22.87 39.37
N ALA A 203 36.21 -21.98 39.68
CA ALA A 203 36.20 -21.15 40.88
C ALA A 203 35.74 -21.91 42.16
N GLY A 204 35.26 -23.16 42.04
CA GLY A 204 34.75 -23.97 43.15
C GLY A 204 33.29 -23.69 43.54
N ASN A 205 32.56 -22.87 42.78
CA ASN A 205 31.17 -22.51 43.04
C ASN A 205 30.19 -23.56 42.49
N LEU A 206 30.27 -24.78 43.02
CA LEU A 206 29.48 -25.93 42.56
C LEU A 206 27.96 -25.71 42.67
N SER A 207 27.51 -24.85 43.57
CA SER A 207 26.08 -24.49 43.73
C SER A 207 25.50 -23.75 42.52
N VAL A 208 26.35 -23.11 41.71
CA VAL A 208 25.97 -22.39 40.49
C VAL A 208 26.32 -23.20 39.25
N ALA A 209 27.51 -23.81 39.21
CA ALA A 209 27.98 -24.59 38.07
C ALA A 209 27.09 -25.81 37.77
N MET A 210 26.71 -26.58 38.78
CA MET A 210 25.95 -27.83 38.59
C MET A 210 24.55 -27.58 38.01
N PRO A 211 23.76 -26.60 38.47
CA PRO A 211 22.51 -26.23 37.80
C PRO A 211 22.67 -25.79 36.35
N LEU A 212 23.72 -25.06 36.00
CA LEU A 212 23.96 -24.61 34.62
C LEU A 212 24.31 -25.80 33.70
N TYR A 213 25.15 -26.73 34.16
CA TYR A 213 25.40 -27.97 33.42
C TYR A 213 24.15 -28.85 33.29
N ALA A 214 23.34 -28.94 34.35
CA ALA A 214 22.07 -29.67 34.29
C ALA A 214 21.09 -29.04 33.30
N LEU A 215 21.06 -27.71 33.20
CA LEU A 215 20.26 -26.98 32.20
C LEU A 215 20.71 -27.32 30.77
N LEU A 216 22.02 -27.24 30.48
CA LEU A 216 22.57 -27.62 29.18
C LEU A 216 22.26 -29.08 28.80
N ALA A 217 22.38 -29.99 29.77
CA ALA A 217 22.09 -31.41 29.59
C ALA A 217 20.59 -31.66 29.33
N ALA A 218 19.70 -30.97 30.06
CA ALA A 218 18.26 -31.08 29.88
C ALA A 218 17.80 -30.53 28.53
N GLU A 219 18.45 -29.48 28.04
CA GLU A 219 18.16 -28.89 26.72
C GLU A 219 18.79 -29.67 25.55
N GLY A 220 19.64 -30.66 25.83
CA GLY A 220 20.38 -31.42 24.81
C GLY A 220 21.45 -30.58 24.09
N ASN A 221 21.86 -29.46 24.70
CA ASN A 221 22.69 -28.43 24.09
C ASN A 221 24.13 -28.53 24.61
N PHE A 222 24.84 -29.62 24.27
CA PHE A 222 26.29 -29.66 24.44
C PHE A 222 26.94 -29.13 23.17
N PRO A 223 27.55 -27.93 23.20
CA PRO A 223 28.32 -27.47 22.06
C PRO A 223 29.52 -28.41 21.90
N PHE A 224 29.50 -29.16 20.80
CA PHE A 224 30.49 -30.18 20.41
C PHE A 224 30.42 -31.50 21.18
N GLU A 225 30.88 -32.55 20.50
CA GLU A 225 31.35 -33.83 21.04
C GLU A 225 32.50 -33.62 22.07
N VAL A 226 32.30 -32.81 23.10
CA VAL A 226 33.19 -32.74 24.24
C VAL A 226 32.72 -33.83 25.18
N ALA A 227 33.40 -34.98 25.07
CA ALA A 227 33.54 -36.02 26.07
C ALA A 227 32.21 -36.42 26.73
N ARG A 228 31.69 -37.62 26.47
CA ARG A 228 31.99 -38.75 27.38
C ARG A 228 32.87 -38.36 28.58
N LEU A 229 32.37 -37.49 29.45
CA LEU A 229 32.58 -37.60 30.87
C LEU A 229 31.90 -38.92 31.23
N THR A 230 32.63 -40.01 30.99
CA THR A 230 32.28 -41.29 31.58
C THR A 230 32.24 -41.06 33.08
N GLU A 231 31.33 -41.74 33.78
CA GLU A 231 31.16 -41.66 35.24
C GLU A 231 32.48 -41.63 36.04
N ASN A 232 33.58 -42.16 35.50
CA ASN A 232 34.91 -42.09 36.08
C ASN A 232 35.44 -40.67 36.39
N ASP A 233 35.13 -39.64 35.60
CA ASP A 233 35.64 -38.28 35.85
C ASP A 233 34.87 -37.57 36.98
N LEU A 234 33.67 -38.06 37.32
CA LEU A 234 32.87 -37.58 38.46
C LEU A 234 33.30 -38.21 39.80
N TYR A 235 34.16 -39.24 39.79
CA TYR A 235 34.54 -39.99 41.00
C TYR A 235 36.02 -39.90 41.40
N THR A 236 36.92 -39.34 40.59
CA THR A 236 38.31 -39.08 41.03
C THR A 236 38.46 -37.69 41.64
N PHE A 237 37.73 -37.46 42.74
CA PHE A 237 38.09 -36.41 43.69
C PHE A 237 39.09 -37.01 44.68
N HIS A 238 40.39 -36.93 44.37
CA HIS A 238 41.40 -37.05 45.42
C HIS A 238 41.30 -35.79 46.27
N GLY A 239 40.62 -35.92 47.41
CA GLY A 239 40.62 -34.89 48.45
C GLY A 239 42.07 -34.52 48.84
N PRO A 240 42.30 -33.32 49.37
CA PRO A 240 43.63 -32.86 49.73
C PRO A 240 44.25 -33.85 50.72
N GLU A 241 45.37 -34.47 50.33
CA GLU A 241 46.16 -35.29 51.24
C GLU A 241 46.59 -34.44 52.44
N GLU A 242 46.23 -34.90 53.63
CA GLU A 242 46.75 -34.39 54.90
C GLU A 242 48.28 -34.47 54.87
N GLY A 243 48.93 -33.32 54.75
CA GLY A 243 50.37 -33.17 54.85
C GLY A 243 50.89 -33.56 56.23
N LYS A 244 51.21 -34.84 56.42
CA LYS A 244 52.13 -35.29 57.48
C LYS A 244 53.57 -34.98 57.08
N GLY A 245 54.10 -33.90 57.65
CA GLY A 245 55.45 -33.87 58.22
C GLY A 245 56.61 -33.50 57.29
N THR A 246 57.22 -32.35 57.55
CA THR A 246 58.68 -32.18 57.38
C THR A 246 59.28 -31.65 58.68
N LYS A 247 60.21 -32.44 59.25
CA LYS A 247 61.22 -32.00 60.22
C LYS A 247 62.36 -31.26 59.49
N LYS A 248 62.90 -30.23 60.15
CA LYS A 248 64.23 -29.57 60.08
C LYS A 248 63.99 -28.05 60.20
N GLN A 249 64.57 -27.28 61.11
CA GLN A 249 65.78 -27.39 61.94
C GLN A 249 65.48 -27.07 63.41
#